data_AF-A0A7S4L2A0-F1
#
_entry.id   AF-A0A7S4L2A0-F1
#
_cell.length_a   1.000
_cell.length_b   1.000
_cell.length_c   1.000
_cell.angle_alpha   90.00
_cell.angle_beta   90.00
_cell.angle_gamma   90.00
#
_symmetry.space_group_name_H-M   'P 1'
#
loop_
_entity.id
_entity.type
_entity.pdbx_description
1 polymer ?
#
loop_
_entity_poly.entity_id
_entity_poly.type
_entity_poly.pdbx_seq_one_letter_code
_entity_poly.pdbx_strand_id
1 'polypeptide(L)'
;MASKSLPSFSSFSCSTTLSQFLFSFTLFSLLLFCSLSDSHKYVNVTYLPSHFEDLWTKNIPHWKFNASKQISQQAATFHRYLHSLDGDPLRATIVPPDPDENRFPPHIFSYFEYTWASGKKRMVPIEPLVGILRHPKYQGPHHGPGIDKFLEDKSWLLIDPYQAKEEGRNYYYFDFGASLYSSGLGGPSQQMFVELYETANVSFDRIFAFEAEVLNPKQVFNELPQSVLPFYQWYNIPVSANSSDKMDALYFLKSVATTHDFVIIKLDIDNTTVEEGIIYRLLDDPIAMSLIDEIFWEHHVNMPELNPSWFPKKAGIPPPRDKTLENSYHLFRRMREAGIRAHS
;
A
#
# COMPACT_ATOMS: atom_id res chain seq x y z
N MET A 1 -59.15 -27.79 1.18
CA MET A 1 -59.05 -26.32 1.25
C MET A 1 -57.60 -25.94 0.97
N ALA A 2 -57.17 -25.20 -0.05
CA ALA A 2 -57.76 -24.70 -1.29
C ALA A 2 -56.56 -24.55 -2.25
N SER A 3 -56.58 -25.24 -3.40
CA SER A 3 -55.53 -25.14 -4.43
C SER A 3 -55.85 -23.94 -5.34
N LYS A 4 -54.95 -22.95 -5.41
CA LYS A 4 -55.09 -21.82 -6.33
C LYS A 4 -54.38 -22.14 -7.66
N SER A 5 -55.17 -22.17 -8.72
CA SER A 5 -54.76 -22.28 -10.11
C SER A 5 -54.17 -20.96 -10.63
N LEU A 6 -53.09 -21.04 -11.40
CA LEU A 6 -52.53 -19.92 -12.19
C LEU A 6 -53.22 -19.82 -13.56
N PRO A 7 -53.38 -18.60 -14.13
CA PRO A 7 -53.98 -18.42 -15.44
C PRO A 7 -52.97 -18.62 -16.58
N SER A 8 -53.45 -19.23 -17.65
CA SER A 8 -52.77 -19.45 -18.93
C SER A 8 -52.57 -18.14 -19.70
N PHE A 9 -51.35 -17.86 -20.17
CA PHE A 9 -51.07 -16.79 -21.12
C PHE A 9 -51.18 -17.29 -22.55
N SER A 10 -51.96 -16.58 -23.35
CA SER A 10 -52.16 -16.75 -24.78
C SER A 10 -50.96 -16.21 -25.57
N SER A 11 -50.62 -16.95 -26.62
CA SER A 11 -49.60 -16.59 -27.62
C SER A 11 -50.05 -15.40 -28.48
N PHE A 12 -49.27 -14.32 -28.48
CA PHE A 12 -49.36 -13.26 -29.48
C PHE A 12 -48.33 -13.50 -30.58
N SER A 13 -48.80 -13.75 -31.80
CA SER A 13 -48.01 -13.73 -33.03
C SER A 13 -47.94 -12.30 -33.56
N CYS A 14 -46.75 -11.75 -33.71
CA CYS A 14 -46.52 -10.49 -34.41
C CYS A 14 -45.71 -10.78 -35.67
N SER A 15 -46.37 -10.71 -36.84
CA SER A 15 -45.71 -10.67 -38.14
C SER A 15 -45.87 -9.26 -38.70
N THR A 16 -44.76 -8.58 -38.97
CA THR A 16 -44.76 -7.38 -39.81
C THR A 16 -43.39 -7.13 -40.42
N THR A 17 -43.29 -7.54 -41.69
CA THR A 17 -42.70 -6.80 -42.82
C THR A 17 -41.44 -5.97 -42.59
N LEU A 18 -40.33 -6.47 -43.16
CA LEU A 18 -39.19 -5.67 -43.61
C LEU A 18 -39.66 -4.66 -44.66
N SER A 19 -39.55 -3.38 -44.35
CA SER A 19 -39.63 -2.28 -45.32
C SER A 19 -38.48 -1.33 -45.07
N GLN A 20 -37.73 -1.09 -46.14
CA GLN A 20 -36.60 -0.18 -46.26
C GLN A 20 -36.93 1.21 -45.71
N PHE A 21 -36.05 1.75 -44.86
CA PHE A 21 -35.90 3.18 -44.67
C PHE A 21 -34.41 3.53 -44.62
N LEU A 22 -33.92 4.00 -45.76
CA LEU A 22 -32.72 4.83 -45.86
C LEU A 22 -33.04 6.17 -45.19
N PHE A 23 -32.49 6.42 -44.00
CA PHE A 23 -32.42 7.76 -43.44
C PHE A 23 -30.95 8.15 -43.24
N SER A 24 -30.64 9.30 -43.83
CA SER A 24 -29.36 9.97 -43.88
C SER A 24 -28.75 10.16 -42.49
N PHE A 25 -27.63 9.49 -42.21
CA PHE A 25 -26.75 9.79 -41.08
C PHE A 25 -25.92 11.04 -41.42
N THR A 26 -26.54 12.21 -41.27
CA THR A 26 -25.85 13.49 -41.37
C THR A 26 -26.06 14.28 -40.08
N LEU A 27 -24.95 14.60 -39.43
CA LEU A 27 -24.78 15.62 -38.39
C LEU A 27 -25.68 15.46 -37.16
N PHE A 28 -25.23 14.68 -36.18
CA PHE A 28 -25.38 15.06 -34.78
C PHE A 28 -24.13 14.62 -33.99
N SER A 29 -22.95 15.01 -34.50
CA SER A 29 -21.78 15.23 -33.64
C SER A 29 -22.04 16.49 -32.82
N LEU A 30 -23.03 16.42 -31.92
CA LEU A 30 -23.05 17.31 -30.78
C LEU A 30 -21.88 16.86 -29.92
N LEU A 31 -20.74 17.50 -30.16
CA LEU A 31 -19.63 17.55 -29.23
C LEU A 31 -20.21 18.03 -27.91
N LEU A 32 -20.62 17.09 -27.08
CA LEU A 32 -20.66 17.24 -25.65
C LEU A 32 -19.19 17.42 -25.25
N PHE A 33 -18.67 18.63 -25.47
CA PHE A 33 -17.69 19.20 -24.58
C PHE A 33 -18.43 19.38 -23.25
N CYS A 34 -18.68 18.26 -22.55
CA CYS A 34 -18.61 18.29 -21.11
C CYS A 34 -17.28 18.98 -20.87
N SER A 35 -17.35 20.17 -20.27
CA SER A 35 -16.24 20.74 -19.55
C SER A 35 -15.65 19.59 -18.74
N LEU A 36 -14.58 18.99 -19.25
CA LEU A 36 -13.67 18.17 -18.48
C LEU A 36 -13.09 19.18 -17.49
N SER A 37 -13.85 19.49 -16.43
CA SER A 37 -13.26 20.01 -15.21
C SER A 37 -12.13 19.03 -14.94
N ASP A 38 -10.89 19.52 -14.93
CA ASP A 38 -9.69 18.73 -14.69
C ASP A 38 -10.04 17.57 -13.77
N SER A 39 -10.17 16.37 -14.34
CA SER A 39 -10.54 15.22 -13.53
C SER A 39 -9.48 15.15 -12.46
N HIS A 40 -9.90 15.31 -11.20
CA HIS A 40 -8.95 15.55 -10.12
C HIS A 40 -7.92 14.42 -10.04
N LYS A 41 -8.34 13.18 -10.35
CA LYS A 41 -7.44 12.04 -10.51
C LYS A 41 -6.51 12.16 -11.73
N TYR A 42 -5.23 11.87 -11.48
CA TYR A 42 -4.22 11.64 -12.52
C TYR A 42 -4.68 10.57 -13.52
N VAL A 43 -4.35 10.76 -14.81
CA VAL A 43 -4.67 9.81 -15.89
C VAL A 43 -3.59 8.75 -16.06
N ASN A 44 -2.39 9.00 -15.56
CA ASN A 44 -1.28 8.05 -15.61
C ASN A 44 -0.38 8.21 -14.38
N VAL A 45 0.14 7.08 -13.90
CA VAL A 45 1.15 6.97 -12.86
C VAL A 45 2.29 6.15 -13.41
N THR A 46 3.51 6.69 -13.41
CA THR A 46 4.70 5.98 -13.87
C THR A 46 5.73 5.92 -12.75
N TYR A 47 6.20 4.71 -12.47
CA TYR A 47 7.27 4.50 -11.51
C TYR A 47 8.64 4.58 -12.20
N LEU A 48 9.56 5.30 -11.56
CA LEU A 48 10.89 5.61 -12.07
C LEU A 48 11.92 5.18 -11.00
N PRO A 49 12.49 3.98 -11.11
CA PRO A 49 13.49 3.50 -10.16
C PRO A 49 14.78 4.34 -10.28
N SER A 50 15.38 4.64 -9.13
CA SER A 50 16.66 5.35 -9.09
C SER A 50 17.80 4.45 -9.58
N HIS A 51 18.92 5.06 -9.98
CA HIS A 51 20.12 4.29 -10.28
C HIS A 51 20.57 3.43 -9.08
N PHE A 52 20.46 3.96 -7.87
CA PHE A 52 20.81 3.25 -6.65
C PHE A 52 19.92 2.02 -6.41
N GLU A 53 18.60 2.16 -6.54
CA GLU A 53 17.67 1.03 -6.43
C GLU A 53 17.90 -0.03 -7.52
N ASP A 54 18.16 0.41 -8.75
CA ASP A 54 18.44 -0.49 -9.87
C ASP A 54 19.72 -1.31 -9.65
N LEU A 55 20.76 -0.70 -9.06
CA LEU A 55 21.97 -1.41 -8.66
C LEU A 55 21.66 -2.50 -7.63
N TRP A 56 20.83 -2.21 -6.63
CA TRP A 56 20.43 -3.20 -5.64
C TRP A 56 19.60 -4.32 -6.25
N THR A 57 18.57 -3.99 -7.02
CA THR A 57 17.69 -4.97 -7.68
C THR A 57 18.49 -5.92 -8.58
N LYS A 58 19.46 -5.42 -9.34
CA LYS A 58 20.28 -6.25 -10.26
C LYS A 58 21.24 -7.17 -9.52
N ASN A 59 21.72 -6.79 -8.34
CA ASN A 59 22.76 -7.52 -7.63
C ASN A 59 22.25 -8.36 -6.45
N ILE A 60 21.01 -8.14 -5.98
CA ILE A 60 20.46 -8.90 -4.86
C ILE A 60 20.48 -10.44 -5.07
N PRO A 61 20.28 -11.00 -6.28
CA PRO A 61 20.39 -12.45 -6.50
C PRO A 61 21.80 -12.99 -6.24
N HIS A 62 22.82 -12.14 -6.40
CA HIS A 62 24.22 -12.48 -6.15
C HIS A 62 24.61 -12.27 -4.69
N TRP A 63 24.10 -11.22 -4.05
CA TRP A 63 24.44 -10.88 -2.66
C TRP A 63 23.77 -11.80 -1.64
N LYS A 64 22.51 -12.19 -1.85
CA LYS A 64 21.74 -13.09 -0.97
C LYS A 64 21.86 -12.62 0.49
N PHE A 65 22.29 -13.50 1.39
CA PHE A 65 22.50 -13.24 2.82
C PHE A 65 23.67 -12.30 3.15
N ASN A 66 24.41 -11.79 2.16
CA ASN A 66 25.44 -10.78 2.39
C ASN A 66 24.97 -9.35 2.08
N ALA A 67 23.67 -9.14 1.80
CA ALA A 67 23.11 -7.83 1.48
C ALA A 67 23.47 -6.75 2.51
N SER A 68 23.40 -7.06 3.81
CA SER A 68 23.82 -6.15 4.90
C SER A 68 25.26 -5.64 4.74
N LYS A 69 26.20 -6.53 4.40
CA LYS A 69 27.61 -6.19 4.19
C LYS A 69 27.84 -5.30 2.97
N GLN A 70 26.95 -5.37 1.98
CA GLN A 70 27.04 -4.58 0.75
C GLN A 70 26.67 -3.11 0.99
N ILE A 71 25.87 -2.82 2.03
CA ILE A 71 25.56 -1.45 2.45
C ILE A 71 26.85 -0.69 2.75
N SER A 72 27.77 -1.29 3.52
CA SER A 72 29.06 -0.68 3.86
C SER A 72 29.99 -0.50 2.66
N GLN A 73 29.85 -1.33 1.62
CA GLN A 73 30.66 -1.21 0.39
C GLN A 73 30.17 -0.07 -0.52
N GLN A 74 28.92 0.36 -0.34
CA GLN A 74 28.32 1.49 -1.04
C GLN A 74 28.26 2.76 -0.17
N ALA A 75 29.20 2.86 0.79
CA ALA A 75 29.20 3.87 1.85
C ALA A 75 28.97 5.30 1.33
N ALA A 76 29.56 5.72 0.22
CA ALA A 76 29.39 7.10 -0.28
C ALA A 76 27.94 7.44 -0.67
N THR A 77 27.31 6.61 -1.50
CA THR A 77 25.90 6.78 -1.91
C THR A 77 24.98 6.60 -0.71
N PHE A 78 25.28 5.61 0.11
CA PHE A 78 24.53 5.31 1.32
C PHE A 78 24.62 6.44 2.36
N HIS A 79 25.77 7.08 2.55
CA HIS A 79 25.92 8.24 3.43
C HIS A 79 25.13 9.45 2.93
N ARG A 80 25.07 9.67 1.61
CA ARG A 80 24.21 10.73 1.04
C ARG A 80 22.73 10.44 1.29
N TYR A 81 22.33 9.18 1.15
CA TYR A 81 20.97 8.77 1.50
C TYR A 81 20.69 9.01 2.99
N LEU A 82 21.58 8.59 3.89
CA LEU A 82 21.43 8.88 5.31
C LEU A 82 21.35 10.38 5.62
N HIS A 83 22.19 11.19 4.98
CA HIS A 83 22.20 12.64 5.16
C HIS A 83 20.89 13.28 4.69
N SER A 84 20.23 12.75 3.64
CA SER A 84 18.92 13.23 3.21
C SER A 84 17.79 12.93 4.20
N LEU A 85 18.01 11.99 5.12
CA LEU A 85 17.09 11.64 6.20
C LEU A 85 17.37 12.42 7.50
N ASP A 86 18.50 13.14 7.59
CA ASP A 86 18.83 13.90 8.80
C ASP A 86 17.92 15.15 8.89
N GLY A 87 17.15 15.27 9.98
CA GLY A 87 16.15 16.32 10.16
C GLY A 87 15.09 15.96 11.22
N ASP A 88 13.99 16.73 11.27
CA ASP A 88 12.80 16.38 12.06
C ASP A 88 12.15 15.11 11.48
N PRO A 89 12.14 13.97 12.22
CA PRO A 89 11.71 12.68 11.71
C PRO A 89 10.27 12.65 11.18
N LEU A 90 9.36 13.44 11.75
CA LEU A 90 7.95 13.47 11.32
C LEU A 90 7.72 14.38 10.11
N ARG A 91 8.58 15.38 9.89
CA ARG A 91 8.58 16.21 8.67
C ARG A 91 9.46 15.63 7.56
N ALA A 92 10.33 14.69 7.91
CA ALA A 92 11.20 14.00 6.97
C ALA A 92 10.40 13.04 6.07
N THR A 93 9.38 12.39 6.63
CA THR A 93 8.53 11.36 6.02
C THR A 93 7.44 11.91 5.09
N ILE A 94 7.01 13.15 5.28
CA ILE A 94 6.01 13.78 4.40
C ILE A 94 6.70 14.38 3.19
N VAL A 95 6.38 13.85 2.00
CA VAL A 95 6.88 14.39 0.74
C VAL A 95 6.24 15.75 0.47
N PRO A 96 7.00 16.85 0.36
CA PRO A 96 6.41 18.16 0.10
C PRO A 96 5.75 18.21 -1.30
N PRO A 97 4.82 19.15 -1.53
CA PRO A 97 4.16 19.30 -2.84
C PRO A 97 5.13 19.50 -4.01
N ASP A 98 6.23 20.21 -3.74
CA ASP A 98 7.33 20.48 -4.67
C ASP A 98 8.65 19.95 -4.04
N PRO A 99 9.03 18.69 -4.31
CA PRO A 99 10.21 18.08 -3.72
C PRO A 99 11.50 18.66 -4.31
N ASP A 100 12.33 19.22 -3.44
CA ASP A 100 13.67 19.72 -3.79
C ASP A 100 14.60 18.57 -4.17
N GLU A 101 15.16 18.62 -5.40
CA GLU A 101 16.13 17.64 -5.90
C GLU A 101 17.43 17.59 -5.07
N ASN A 102 17.77 18.65 -4.35
CA ASN A 102 18.91 18.61 -3.43
C ASN A 102 18.61 17.76 -2.19
N ARG A 103 17.37 17.81 -1.71
CA ARG A 103 16.90 16.98 -0.59
C ARG A 103 16.66 15.54 -1.04
N PHE A 104 16.08 15.35 -2.22
CA PHE A 104 15.82 14.05 -2.82
C PHE A 104 16.56 13.95 -4.16
N PRO A 105 17.81 13.47 -4.19
CA PRO A 105 18.54 13.36 -5.44
C PRO A 105 18.01 12.21 -6.32
N PRO A 106 17.69 12.44 -7.61
CA PRO A 106 17.15 11.41 -8.51
C PRO A 106 18.04 10.17 -8.76
N HIS A 107 19.34 10.29 -8.48
CA HIS A 107 20.26 9.15 -8.55
C HIS A 107 20.20 8.25 -7.30
N ILE A 108 19.58 8.71 -6.22
CA ILE A 108 19.42 7.99 -4.94
C ILE A 108 17.96 7.57 -4.75
N PHE A 109 17.03 8.51 -4.81
CA PHE A 109 15.60 8.26 -4.59
C PHE A 109 14.92 7.83 -5.88
N SER A 110 13.95 6.92 -5.73
CA SER A 110 13.04 6.53 -6.80
C SER A 110 11.85 7.51 -6.83
N TYR A 111 11.09 7.55 -7.92
CA TYR A 111 10.00 8.52 -8.08
C TYR A 111 8.75 7.89 -8.66
N PHE A 112 7.62 8.50 -8.33
CA PHE A 112 6.38 8.39 -9.08
C PHE A 112 6.17 9.69 -9.88
N GLU A 113 5.94 9.55 -11.18
CA GLU A 113 5.47 10.63 -12.05
C GLU A 113 3.96 10.49 -12.20
N TYR A 114 3.22 11.45 -11.63
CA TYR A 114 1.78 11.59 -11.85
C TYR A 114 1.54 12.54 -13.02
N THR A 115 0.70 12.13 -13.97
CA THR A 115 0.30 12.96 -15.11
C THR A 115 -1.22 13.17 -15.07
N TRP A 116 -1.66 14.43 -15.09
CA TRP A 116 -3.07 14.82 -15.16
C TRP A 116 -3.58 14.88 -16.60
N ALA A 117 -4.90 14.89 -16.77
CA ALA A 117 -5.55 15.02 -18.09
C ALA A 117 -5.10 16.30 -18.83
N SER A 118 -4.80 17.38 -18.10
CA SER A 118 -4.24 18.62 -18.64
C SER A 118 -2.80 18.51 -19.15
N GLY A 119 -2.13 17.37 -18.93
CA GLY A 119 -0.72 17.16 -19.23
C GLY A 119 0.23 17.73 -18.17
N LYS A 120 -0.30 18.34 -17.10
CA LYS A 120 0.49 18.69 -15.91
C LYS A 120 1.14 17.41 -15.34
N LYS A 121 2.38 17.53 -14.89
CA LYS A 121 3.14 16.45 -14.24
C LYS A 121 3.54 16.83 -12.82
N ARG A 122 3.64 15.84 -11.94
CA ARG A 122 4.20 15.96 -10.58
C ARG A 122 5.13 14.78 -10.33
N MET A 123 6.35 15.09 -9.91
CA MET A 123 7.33 14.10 -9.48
C MET A 123 7.25 13.97 -7.97
N VAL A 124 7.15 12.75 -7.45
CA VAL A 124 7.02 12.49 -6.02
C VAL A 124 8.03 11.43 -5.62
N PRO A 125 9.04 11.76 -4.80
CA PRO A 125 10.03 10.79 -4.35
C PRO A 125 9.38 9.67 -3.52
N ILE A 126 10.04 8.52 -3.54
CA ILE A 126 9.83 7.40 -2.64
C ILE A 126 11.21 6.85 -2.25
N GLU A 127 11.34 6.34 -1.03
CA GLU A 127 12.58 5.73 -0.57
C GLU A 127 12.97 4.56 -1.49
N PRO A 128 14.26 4.44 -1.84
CA PRO A 128 14.69 3.41 -2.78
C PRO A 128 14.63 2.03 -2.12
N LEU A 129 14.29 0.98 -2.89
CA LEU A 129 14.42 -0.40 -2.43
C LEU A 129 15.92 -0.74 -2.33
N VAL A 130 16.46 -0.72 -1.11
CA VAL A 130 17.90 -0.94 -0.84
C VAL A 130 18.12 -1.66 0.49
N GLY A 131 19.33 -2.20 0.65
CA GLY A 131 19.72 -2.87 1.89
C GLY A 131 18.87 -4.11 2.14
N ILE A 132 18.48 -4.24 3.40
CA ILE A 132 17.61 -5.30 3.89
C ILE A 132 16.14 -4.87 3.95
N LEU A 133 15.77 -3.82 3.21
CA LEU A 133 14.43 -3.24 3.17
C LEU A 133 13.93 -2.80 4.55
N ARG A 134 14.82 -2.22 5.36
CA ARG A 134 14.52 -1.62 6.67
C ARG A 134 15.08 -0.23 6.73
N HIS A 135 14.87 0.44 7.87
CA HIS A 135 15.52 1.71 8.16
C HIS A 135 16.99 1.64 7.74
N PRO A 136 17.49 2.56 6.91
CA PRO A 136 18.81 2.43 6.32
C PRO A 136 19.91 2.28 7.38
N LYS A 137 19.81 3.03 8.49
CA LYS A 137 20.74 2.92 9.63
C LYS A 137 20.72 1.53 10.31
N TYR A 138 19.74 0.66 10.08
CA TYR A 138 19.71 -0.70 10.61
C TYR A 138 20.60 -1.63 9.76
N GLN A 139 21.68 -2.12 10.35
CA GLN A 139 22.65 -3.00 9.68
C GLN A 139 22.60 -4.45 10.19
N GLY A 140 21.69 -4.77 11.12
CA GLY A 140 21.58 -6.08 11.75
C GLY A 140 22.08 -6.11 13.21
N PRO A 141 21.77 -7.17 13.97
CA PRO A 141 21.94 -7.25 15.43
C PRO A 141 23.41 -7.28 15.90
N HIS A 142 24.37 -7.45 14.99
CA HIS A 142 25.79 -7.53 15.30
C HIS A 142 26.57 -6.23 15.05
N HIS A 143 25.89 -5.15 14.65
CA HIS A 143 26.52 -3.89 14.23
C HIS A 143 26.71 -2.84 15.35
N GLY A 144 26.55 -3.25 16.60
CA GLY A 144 26.89 -2.44 17.78
C GLY A 144 25.69 -2.09 18.65
N PRO A 145 25.94 -1.56 19.86
CA PRO A 145 24.88 -1.21 20.80
C PRO A 145 23.98 -0.11 20.23
N GLY A 146 22.66 -0.27 20.39
CA GLY A 146 21.66 0.73 20.02
C GLY A 146 21.28 0.74 18.53
N ILE A 147 21.73 -0.23 17.74
CA ILE A 147 21.28 -0.40 16.34
C ILE A 147 19.83 -0.88 16.27
N ASP A 148 19.39 -1.66 17.26
CA ASP A 148 18.05 -2.26 17.30
C ASP A 148 16.92 -1.23 17.34
N LYS A 149 17.20 0.00 17.79
CA LYS A 149 16.22 1.10 17.76
C LYS A 149 15.76 1.44 16.34
N PHE A 150 16.57 1.11 15.32
CA PHE A 150 16.24 1.36 13.92
C PHE A 150 15.48 0.19 13.30
N LEU A 151 15.33 -0.95 13.98
CA LEU A 151 14.63 -2.10 13.42
C LEU A 151 13.16 -1.78 13.12
N GLU A 152 12.49 -1.13 14.07
CA GLU A 152 11.07 -0.79 13.98
C GLU A 152 10.83 0.68 13.58
N ASP A 153 11.91 1.43 13.35
CA ASP A 153 11.88 2.85 13.00
C ASP A 153 11.38 3.04 11.56
N LYS A 154 10.26 3.76 11.43
CA LYS A 154 9.57 4.04 10.17
C LYS A 154 9.74 5.47 9.70
N SER A 155 10.58 6.28 10.38
CA SER A 155 10.82 7.69 10.07
C SER A 155 11.56 7.97 8.75
N TRP A 156 11.86 6.91 7.99
CA TRP A 156 12.53 6.96 6.69
C TRP A 156 11.57 6.70 5.52
N LEU A 157 10.33 6.29 5.79
CA LEU A 157 9.31 6.03 4.78
C LEU A 157 8.75 7.36 4.25
N LEU A 158 8.69 7.50 2.92
CA LEU A 158 8.22 8.72 2.27
C LEU A 158 6.75 8.58 1.84
N ILE A 159 5.82 9.17 2.58
CA ILE A 159 4.39 9.16 2.24
C ILE A 159 4.02 10.34 1.33
N ASP A 160 3.00 10.18 0.48
CA ASP A 160 2.47 11.26 -0.37
C ASP A 160 0.99 11.56 -0.07
N PRO A 161 0.73 12.23 1.07
CA PRO A 161 -0.63 12.58 1.47
C PRO A 161 -1.26 13.64 0.53
N TYR A 162 -0.48 14.24 -0.37
CA TYR A 162 -0.94 15.30 -1.26
C TYR A 162 -1.58 14.79 -2.55
N GLN A 163 -1.54 13.48 -2.85
CA GLN A 163 -2.45 12.90 -3.84
C GLN A 163 -3.91 13.17 -3.47
N ALA A 164 -4.17 13.36 -2.18
CA ALA A 164 -5.50 13.27 -1.62
C ALA A 164 -6.08 14.62 -1.20
N LYS A 165 -5.32 15.73 -1.24
CA LYS A 165 -5.83 17.10 -0.97
C LYS A 165 -6.76 17.63 -2.07
N GLU A 166 -7.32 16.74 -2.86
CA GLU A 166 -8.37 17.03 -3.84
C GLU A 166 -9.71 17.05 -3.11
N GLU A 167 -10.50 18.09 -3.35
CA GLU A 167 -11.78 18.26 -2.67
C GLU A 167 -12.70 17.05 -2.90
N GLY A 168 -13.20 16.45 -1.81
CA GLY A 168 -14.21 15.40 -1.85
C GLY A 168 -13.72 13.96 -2.01
N ARG A 169 -12.43 13.65 -1.84
CA ARG A 169 -11.94 12.26 -1.68
C ARG A 169 -12.18 11.77 -0.24
N ASN A 170 -12.57 10.51 -0.06
CA ASN A 170 -12.51 9.87 1.26
C ASN A 170 -11.12 9.25 1.50
N TYR A 171 -10.73 9.13 2.75
CA TYR A 171 -9.47 8.55 3.20
C TYR A 171 -9.73 7.28 4.00
N TYR A 172 -9.29 6.15 3.48
CA TYR A 172 -9.48 4.85 4.12
C TYR A 172 -8.14 4.24 4.51
N TYR A 173 -8.06 3.81 5.77
CA TYR A 173 -6.96 3.02 6.28
C TYR A 173 -7.42 1.58 6.55
N PHE A 174 -6.81 0.62 5.88
CA PHE A 174 -7.00 -0.80 6.16
C PHE A 174 -5.78 -1.32 6.91
N ASP A 175 -5.98 -1.81 8.13
CA ASP A 175 -4.95 -2.47 8.94
C ASP A 175 -5.26 -3.96 9.01
N PHE A 176 -4.56 -4.75 8.20
CA PHE A 176 -4.66 -6.20 8.17
C PHE A 176 -3.59 -6.78 9.11
N GLY A 177 -4.05 -7.24 10.29
CA GLY A 177 -3.20 -7.64 11.42
C GLY A 177 -2.97 -6.48 12.38
N ALA A 178 -4.07 -5.97 12.92
CA ALA A 178 -4.12 -4.80 13.76
C ALA A 178 -3.86 -5.16 15.24
N SER A 179 -2.90 -4.49 15.87
CA SER A 179 -2.72 -4.58 17.32
C SER A 179 -3.67 -3.65 18.08
N LEU A 180 -3.35 -3.34 19.33
CA LEU A 180 -3.99 -2.23 20.04
C LEU A 180 -3.50 -0.89 19.46
N TYR A 181 -4.28 0.18 19.62
CA TYR A 181 -4.00 1.46 18.96
C TYR A 181 -2.62 2.02 19.33
N SER A 182 -2.31 1.99 20.63
CA SER A 182 -1.09 2.57 21.21
C SER A 182 -0.07 1.53 21.69
N SER A 183 -0.27 0.25 21.34
CA SER A 183 0.66 -0.81 21.70
C SER A 183 0.60 -2.02 20.76
N GLY A 184 1.70 -2.77 20.68
CA GLY A 184 1.85 -3.94 19.82
C GLY A 184 3.28 -4.48 19.88
N LEU A 185 3.50 -5.71 19.41
CA LEU A 185 4.84 -6.32 19.41
C LEU A 185 5.84 -5.58 18.51
N GLY A 186 5.38 -5.02 17.38
CA GLY A 186 6.15 -4.14 16.49
C GLY A 186 5.93 -2.64 16.73
N GLY A 187 5.44 -2.28 17.92
CA GLY A 187 5.09 -0.91 18.30
C GLY A 187 3.67 -0.48 17.93
N PRO A 188 3.31 0.79 18.19
CA PRO A 188 1.95 1.31 17.99
C PRO A 188 1.71 1.74 16.53
N SER A 189 1.66 0.77 15.60
CA SER A 189 1.57 1.06 14.15
C SER A 189 0.36 1.91 13.78
N GLN A 190 -0.81 1.64 14.37
CA GLN A 190 -2.04 2.39 14.09
C GLN A 190 -1.92 3.84 14.50
N GLN A 191 -1.50 4.10 15.75
CA GLN A 191 -1.23 5.46 16.22
C GLN A 191 -0.23 6.17 15.31
N MET A 192 0.86 5.51 14.95
CA MET A 192 1.91 6.08 14.11
C MET A 192 1.37 6.50 12.73
N PHE A 193 0.57 5.67 12.06
CA PHE A 193 -0.02 6.05 10.77
C PHE A 193 -1.03 7.19 10.90
N VAL A 194 -1.90 7.16 11.92
CA VAL A 194 -2.85 8.25 12.15
C VAL A 194 -2.12 9.57 12.38
N GLU A 195 -1.15 9.62 13.29
CA GLU A 195 -0.39 10.83 13.60
C GLU A 195 0.45 11.32 12.41
N LEU A 196 1.01 10.40 11.62
CA LEU A 196 1.78 10.71 10.43
C LEU A 196 0.91 11.42 9.37
N TYR A 197 -0.29 10.91 9.08
CA TYR A 197 -1.20 11.54 8.13
C TYR A 197 -1.82 12.83 8.69
N GLU A 198 -2.11 12.89 9.99
CA GLU A 198 -2.58 14.12 10.65
C GLU A 198 -1.55 15.26 10.55
N THR A 199 -0.25 14.95 10.63
CA THR A 199 0.84 15.93 10.42
C THR A 199 0.81 16.51 9.00
N ALA A 200 0.28 15.78 8.02
CA ALA A 200 0.05 16.27 6.67
C ALA A 200 -1.29 17.00 6.48
N ASN A 201 -2.05 17.20 7.56
CA ASN A 201 -3.42 17.71 7.56
C ASN A 201 -4.36 16.80 6.75
N VAL A 202 -4.22 15.49 6.96
CA VAL A 202 -5.10 14.44 6.45
C VAL A 202 -5.70 13.71 7.65
N SER A 203 -7.01 13.46 7.61
CA SER A 203 -7.71 12.65 8.59
C SER A 203 -8.43 11.51 7.87
N PHE A 204 -8.41 10.32 8.47
CA PHE A 204 -9.12 9.18 7.90
C PHE A 204 -10.62 9.30 8.14
N ASP A 205 -11.41 9.08 7.08
CA ASP A 205 -12.85 8.96 7.16
C ASP A 205 -13.27 7.59 7.72
N ARG A 206 -12.45 6.57 7.45
CA ARG A 206 -12.63 5.21 7.99
C ARG A 206 -11.31 4.51 8.24
N ILE A 207 -11.25 3.79 9.35
CA ILE A 207 -10.16 2.87 9.71
C ILE A 207 -10.77 1.48 9.91
N PHE A 208 -10.34 0.52 9.11
CA PHE A 208 -10.76 -0.87 9.17
C PHE A 208 -9.62 -1.70 9.77
N ALA A 209 -9.74 -2.08 11.03
CA ALA A 209 -8.71 -2.83 11.76
C ALA A 209 -9.14 -4.30 11.93
N PHE A 210 -8.34 -5.22 11.39
CA PHE A 210 -8.59 -6.65 11.43
C PHE A 210 -7.57 -7.36 12.30
N GLU A 211 -8.02 -8.13 13.28
CA GLU A 211 -7.15 -8.87 14.19
C GLU A 211 -7.63 -10.30 14.41
N ALA A 212 -6.70 -11.25 14.28
CA ALA A 212 -6.96 -12.67 14.42
C ALA A 212 -7.04 -13.10 15.90
N GLU A 213 -6.19 -12.54 16.77
CA GLU A 213 -6.20 -12.75 18.21
C GLU A 213 -7.45 -12.14 18.83
N VAL A 214 -8.20 -12.93 19.60
CA VAL A 214 -9.41 -12.46 20.26
C VAL A 214 -9.07 -11.48 21.40
N LEU A 215 -9.29 -10.19 21.15
CA LEU A 215 -9.09 -9.12 22.13
C LEU A 215 -10.43 -8.67 22.72
N ASN A 216 -10.39 -8.18 23.96
CA ASN A 216 -11.58 -7.61 24.59
C ASN A 216 -11.94 -6.28 23.89
N PRO A 217 -13.14 -6.12 23.29
CA PRO A 217 -13.50 -4.88 22.60
C PRO A 217 -13.40 -3.65 23.51
N LYS A 218 -13.74 -3.78 24.80
CA LYS A 218 -13.61 -2.66 25.75
C LYS A 218 -12.16 -2.19 25.87
N GLN A 219 -11.19 -3.11 25.83
CA GLN A 219 -9.77 -2.75 25.85
C GLN A 219 -9.39 -2.01 24.57
N VAL A 220 -9.76 -2.56 23.41
CA VAL A 220 -9.50 -1.95 22.10
C VAL A 220 -10.05 -0.52 22.04
N PHE A 221 -11.33 -0.33 22.36
CA PHE A 221 -11.99 0.98 22.25
C PHE A 221 -11.57 1.98 23.34
N ASN A 222 -11.07 1.53 24.50
CA ASN A 222 -10.57 2.42 25.55
C ASN A 222 -9.23 3.07 25.20
N GLU A 223 -8.44 2.48 24.30
CA GLU A 223 -7.15 3.04 23.87
C GLU A 223 -7.29 4.06 22.73
N LEU A 224 -8.43 4.09 22.05
CA LEU A 224 -8.64 4.99 20.93
C LEU A 224 -8.77 6.44 21.40
N PRO A 225 -8.04 7.39 20.78
CA PRO A 225 -8.30 8.81 20.98
C PRO A 225 -9.73 9.18 20.61
N GLN A 226 -10.28 10.18 21.30
CA GLN A 226 -11.64 10.65 21.06
C GLN A 226 -11.88 11.13 19.61
N SER A 227 -10.83 11.62 18.94
CA SER A 227 -10.85 12.04 17.54
C SER A 227 -10.96 10.88 16.55
N VAL A 228 -10.44 9.70 16.91
CA VAL A 228 -10.38 8.51 16.03
C VAL A 228 -11.63 7.65 16.19
N LEU A 229 -12.16 7.56 17.41
CA LEU A 229 -13.28 6.69 17.78
C LEU A 229 -14.46 6.68 16.78
N PRO A 230 -14.95 7.82 16.23
CA PRO A 230 -16.11 7.82 15.33
C PRO A 230 -15.86 7.14 13.97
N PHE A 231 -14.59 7.03 13.57
CA PHE A 231 -14.17 6.55 12.25
C PHE A 231 -13.55 5.15 12.30
N TYR A 232 -13.44 4.56 13.49
CA TYR A 232 -12.79 3.28 13.72
C TYR A 232 -13.75 2.10 13.65
N GLN A 233 -13.38 1.05 12.94
CA GLN A 233 -14.10 -0.21 12.87
C GLN A 233 -13.16 -1.37 13.23
N TRP A 234 -13.53 -2.12 14.27
CA TRP A 234 -12.78 -3.27 14.74
C TRP A 234 -13.41 -4.59 14.26
N TYR A 235 -12.60 -5.42 13.61
CA TYR A 235 -12.97 -6.74 13.12
C TYR A 235 -12.08 -7.76 13.80
N ASN A 236 -12.58 -8.39 14.87
CA ASN A 236 -11.84 -9.44 15.56
C ASN A 236 -11.97 -10.80 14.86
N ILE A 237 -11.54 -10.83 13.60
CA ILE A 237 -11.57 -11.97 12.71
C ILE A 237 -10.34 -11.91 11.80
N PRO A 238 -9.70 -13.07 11.52
CA PRO A 238 -8.59 -13.10 10.59
C PRO A 238 -9.04 -12.73 9.18
N VAL A 239 -8.21 -11.97 8.47
CA VAL A 239 -8.37 -11.81 7.02
C VAL A 239 -7.87 -13.05 6.28
N SER A 240 -8.41 -13.26 5.09
CA SER A 240 -8.14 -14.43 4.27
C SER A 240 -7.51 -14.03 2.94
N ALA A 241 -6.60 -14.87 2.45
CA ALA A 241 -6.08 -14.79 1.09
C ALA A 241 -6.91 -15.59 0.08
N ASN A 242 -7.97 -16.27 0.52
CA ASN A 242 -8.81 -17.12 -0.33
C ASN A 242 -10.01 -16.34 -0.89
N SER A 243 -10.15 -16.28 -2.22
CA SER A 243 -11.22 -15.55 -2.90
C SER A 243 -12.64 -16.07 -2.64
N SER A 244 -12.78 -17.29 -2.12
CA SER A 244 -14.10 -17.83 -1.73
C SER A 244 -14.49 -17.48 -0.29
N ASP A 245 -13.57 -16.91 0.49
CA ASP A 245 -13.81 -16.55 1.87
C ASP A 245 -14.59 -15.25 1.98
N LYS A 246 -15.47 -15.15 2.96
CA LYS A 246 -16.21 -13.91 3.26
C LYS A 246 -15.28 -12.81 3.76
N MET A 247 -14.15 -13.19 4.36
CA MET A 247 -13.13 -12.28 4.88
C MET A 247 -11.91 -12.18 3.96
N ASP A 248 -12.11 -12.40 2.65
CA ASP A 248 -11.11 -12.09 1.63
C ASP A 248 -10.78 -10.59 1.65
N ALA A 249 -9.51 -10.26 1.94
CA ALA A 249 -9.04 -8.88 2.07
C ALA A 249 -9.31 -8.04 0.81
N LEU A 250 -9.08 -8.62 -0.38
CA LEU A 250 -9.26 -7.90 -1.65
C LEU A 250 -10.74 -7.76 -2.03
N TYR A 251 -11.57 -8.73 -1.66
CA TYR A 251 -13.02 -8.60 -1.81
C TYR A 251 -13.55 -7.48 -0.92
N PHE A 252 -13.12 -7.44 0.35
CA PHE A 252 -13.52 -6.39 1.29
C PHE A 252 -13.12 -5.00 0.78
N LEU A 253 -11.86 -4.83 0.36
CA LEU A 253 -11.36 -3.61 -0.26
C LEU A 253 -12.27 -3.14 -1.40
N LYS A 254 -12.54 -4.02 -2.38
CA LYS A 254 -13.39 -3.71 -3.55
C LYS A 254 -14.84 -3.41 -3.20
N SER A 255 -15.33 -3.85 -2.04
CA SER A 255 -16.70 -3.59 -1.60
C SER A 255 -16.87 -2.23 -0.89
N VAL A 256 -15.76 -1.62 -0.47
CA VAL A 256 -15.74 -0.41 0.34
C VAL A 256 -15.17 0.77 -0.44
N ALA A 257 -14.03 0.55 -1.09
CA ALA A 257 -13.28 1.60 -1.77
C ALA A 257 -13.67 1.72 -3.24
N THR A 258 -13.53 2.94 -3.75
CA THR A 258 -13.62 3.29 -5.16
C THR A 258 -12.30 3.90 -5.61
N THR A 259 -12.11 4.01 -6.92
CA THR A 259 -10.93 4.68 -7.47
C THR A 259 -10.84 6.17 -7.13
N HIS A 260 -11.89 6.77 -6.56
CA HIS A 260 -11.89 8.16 -6.11
C HIS A 260 -11.37 8.31 -4.68
N ASP A 261 -11.40 7.24 -3.88
CA ASP A 261 -10.92 7.28 -2.50
C ASP A 261 -9.39 7.25 -2.47
N PHE A 262 -8.79 7.76 -1.40
CA PHE A 262 -7.39 7.58 -1.08
C PHE A 262 -7.26 6.42 -0.09
N VAL A 263 -6.59 5.36 -0.49
CA VAL A 263 -6.52 4.10 0.27
C VAL A 263 -5.08 3.80 0.66
N ILE A 264 -4.91 3.56 1.96
CA ILE A 264 -3.69 3.02 2.52
C ILE A 264 -3.96 1.64 3.11
N ILE A 265 -3.00 0.72 2.93
CA ILE A 265 -3.05 -0.62 3.49
C ILE A 265 -1.81 -0.86 4.34
N LYS A 266 -1.97 -1.25 5.60
CA LYS A 266 -0.96 -1.99 6.35
C LYS A 266 -1.27 -3.48 6.22
N LEU A 267 -0.27 -4.26 5.84
CA LEU A 267 -0.34 -5.72 5.77
C LEU A 267 0.74 -6.31 6.67
N ASP A 268 0.36 -6.93 7.77
CA ASP A 268 1.27 -7.54 8.75
C ASP A 268 0.43 -8.40 9.72
N ILE A 269 0.18 -9.66 9.34
CA ILE A 269 -0.81 -10.58 9.92
C ILE A 269 -0.11 -11.74 10.68
N ASP A 270 1.21 -11.66 10.89
CA ASP A 270 2.05 -12.75 11.44
C ASP A 270 1.87 -14.11 10.72
N ASN A 271 1.34 -14.07 9.48
CA ASN A 271 1.08 -15.24 8.66
C ASN A 271 1.52 -14.97 7.23
N THR A 272 2.80 -15.22 7.01
CA THR A 272 3.49 -14.97 5.74
C THR A 272 2.85 -15.67 4.53
N THR A 273 2.11 -16.77 4.72
CA THR A 273 1.41 -17.46 3.62
C THR A 273 0.15 -16.71 3.22
N VAL A 274 -0.59 -16.17 4.18
CA VAL A 274 -1.77 -15.34 3.93
C VAL A 274 -1.36 -14.01 3.31
N GLU A 275 -0.35 -13.33 3.86
CA GLU A 275 0.15 -12.06 3.34
C GLU A 275 0.60 -12.16 1.89
N GLU A 276 1.49 -13.11 1.57
CA GLU A 276 1.95 -13.30 0.18
C GLU A 276 0.81 -13.72 -0.73
N GLY A 277 -0.13 -14.55 -0.26
CA GLY A 277 -1.32 -14.91 -1.01
C GLY A 277 -2.16 -13.69 -1.39
N ILE A 278 -2.29 -12.71 -0.48
CA ILE A 278 -2.94 -11.42 -0.75
C ILE A 278 -2.14 -10.63 -1.79
N ILE A 279 -0.82 -10.51 -1.64
CA ILE A 279 0.03 -9.74 -2.57
C ILE A 279 0.06 -10.36 -3.99
N TYR A 280 0.20 -11.67 -4.12
CA TYR A 280 0.16 -12.33 -5.42
C TYR A 280 -1.18 -12.11 -6.12
N ARG A 281 -2.29 -12.26 -5.39
CA ARG A 281 -3.62 -11.99 -5.95
C ARG A 281 -3.83 -10.52 -6.28
N LEU A 282 -3.29 -9.61 -5.47
CA LEU A 282 -3.33 -8.18 -5.75
C LEU A 282 -2.65 -7.89 -7.09
N LEU A 283 -1.44 -8.42 -7.30
CA LEU A 283 -0.68 -8.24 -8.55
C LEU A 283 -1.35 -8.85 -9.79
N ASP A 284 -2.32 -9.75 -9.60
CA ASP A 284 -3.12 -10.37 -10.66
C ASP A 284 -4.54 -9.77 -10.79
N ASP A 285 -4.89 -8.77 -9.97
CA ASP A 285 -6.20 -8.10 -9.95
C ASP A 285 -6.05 -6.59 -10.25
N PRO A 286 -6.14 -6.18 -11.52
CA PRO A 286 -6.02 -4.76 -11.90
C PRO A 286 -7.05 -3.84 -11.24
N ILE A 287 -8.23 -4.36 -10.89
CA ILE A 287 -9.24 -3.57 -10.19
C ILE A 287 -8.74 -3.28 -8.79
N ALA A 288 -8.31 -4.31 -8.04
CA ALA A 288 -7.78 -4.13 -6.69
C ALA A 288 -6.54 -3.20 -6.68
N MET A 289 -5.62 -3.36 -7.63
CA MET A 289 -4.45 -2.47 -7.75
C MET A 289 -4.86 -1.01 -7.95
N SER A 290 -5.89 -0.74 -8.76
CA SER A 290 -6.35 0.62 -9.04
C SER A 290 -7.02 1.34 -7.85
N LEU A 291 -7.31 0.59 -6.77
CA LEU A 291 -7.93 1.09 -5.55
C LEU A 291 -6.93 1.47 -4.46
N ILE A 292 -5.64 1.10 -4.59
CA ILE A 292 -4.64 1.29 -3.53
C ILE A 292 -3.66 2.38 -3.94
N ASP A 293 -3.52 3.42 -3.13
CA ASP A 293 -2.53 4.47 -3.34
C ASP A 293 -1.20 4.12 -2.63
N GLU A 294 -1.27 3.66 -1.38
CA GLU A 294 -0.09 3.25 -0.59
C GLU A 294 -0.27 1.89 0.10
N ILE A 295 0.80 1.09 0.15
CA ILE A 295 0.84 -0.17 0.90
C ILE A 295 2.11 -0.26 1.75
N PHE A 296 1.94 -0.61 3.02
CA PHE A 296 3.00 -0.85 3.99
C PHE A 296 2.96 -2.33 4.35
N TRP A 297 3.98 -3.08 3.95
CA TRP A 297 3.99 -4.53 4.14
C TRP A 297 5.29 -4.99 4.75
N GLU A 298 5.20 -5.69 5.88
CA GLU A 298 6.35 -6.36 6.47
C GLU A 298 6.61 -7.73 5.81
N HIS A 299 7.38 -7.76 4.71
CA HIS A 299 7.65 -9.05 4.05
C HIS A 299 8.67 -9.90 4.83
N HIS A 300 8.14 -10.80 5.67
CA HIS A 300 8.90 -11.78 6.43
C HIS A 300 9.60 -12.83 5.54
N VAL A 301 10.89 -12.63 5.29
CA VAL A 301 11.75 -13.51 4.48
C VAL A 301 12.87 -14.15 5.28
N ASN A 302 13.54 -15.15 4.70
CA ASN A 302 14.72 -15.71 5.33
C ASN A 302 15.91 -14.77 5.21
N MET A 303 16.25 -14.13 6.32
CA MET A 303 17.37 -13.21 6.38
C MET A 303 18.05 -13.32 7.73
N PRO A 304 19.31 -13.80 7.80
CA PRO A 304 20.02 -14.03 9.06
C PRO A 304 20.00 -12.84 10.03
N GLU A 305 20.03 -11.62 9.50
CA GLU A 305 20.00 -10.37 10.27
C GLU A 305 18.65 -10.15 10.98
N LEU A 306 17.54 -10.55 10.38
CA LEU A 306 16.19 -10.34 10.93
C LEU A 306 15.56 -11.59 11.54
N ASN A 307 16.10 -12.78 11.22
CA ASN A 307 15.63 -14.05 11.75
C ASN A 307 15.52 -14.10 13.29
N PRO A 308 16.44 -13.50 14.09
CA PRO A 308 16.29 -13.49 15.55
C PRO A 308 15.02 -12.78 16.03
N SER A 309 14.57 -11.75 15.31
CA SER A 309 13.37 -10.97 15.62
C SER A 309 12.11 -11.59 15.03
N TRP A 310 12.15 -12.00 13.76
CA TRP A 310 10.99 -12.55 13.04
C TRP A 310 10.69 -14.02 13.37
N PHE A 311 11.72 -14.82 13.60
CA PHE A 311 11.60 -16.26 13.84
C PHE A 311 12.34 -16.64 15.13
N PRO A 312 11.94 -16.06 16.28
CA PRO A 312 12.65 -16.29 17.53
C PRO A 312 12.58 -17.78 17.87
N LYS A 313 13.71 -18.40 18.22
CA LYS A 313 13.80 -19.85 18.52
C LYS A 313 12.74 -20.33 19.52
N LYS A 314 12.32 -19.46 20.44
CA LYS A 314 11.27 -19.73 21.44
C LYS A 314 9.88 -19.94 20.83
N ALA A 315 9.60 -19.37 19.65
CA ALA A 315 8.35 -19.58 18.92
C ALA A 315 8.32 -20.94 18.19
N GLY A 316 9.46 -21.62 18.04
CA GLY A 316 9.53 -22.92 17.36
C GLY A 316 9.27 -22.88 15.85
N ILE A 317 9.15 -21.67 15.27
CA ILE A 317 8.92 -21.45 13.84
C ILE A 317 10.28 -21.26 13.17
N PRO A 318 10.71 -22.15 12.25
CA PRO A 318 11.94 -21.92 11.49
C PRO A 318 11.73 -20.84 10.41
N PRO A 319 12.78 -20.10 10.03
CA PRO A 319 12.72 -19.22 8.88
C PRO A 319 12.29 -19.98 7.61
N PRO A 320 11.48 -19.37 6.73
CA PRO A 320 11.09 -19.99 5.45
C PRO A 320 12.33 -20.33 4.62
N ARG A 321 12.28 -21.35 3.75
CA ARG A 321 13.46 -21.71 2.92
C ARG A 321 13.41 -21.12 1.52
N ASP A 322 12.21 -20.84 1.06
CA ASP A 322 11.82 -20.42 -0.28
C ASP A 322 11.53 -18.93 -0.39
N LYS A 323 11.32 -18.24 0.74
CA LYS A 323 11.10 -16.79 0.80
C LYS A 323 12.44 -16.07 1.01
N THR A 324 12.90 -15.35 0.01
CA THR A 324 14.21 -14.68 0.01
C THR A 324 14.07 -13.16 -0.11
N LEU A 325 15.10 -12.43 0.30
CA LEU A 325 15.16 -10.98 0.10
C LEU A 325 15.02 -10.60 -1.38
N GLU A 326 15.54 -11.41 -2.31
CA GLU A 326 15.32 -11.21 -3.75
C GLU A 326 13.83 -11.24 -4.11
N ASN A 327 13.04 -12.16 -3.52
CA ASN A 327 11.60 -12.20 -3.74
C ASN A 327 10.93 -10.91 -3.26
N SER A 328 11.33 -10.37 -2.11
CA SER A 328 10.81 -9.09 -1.61
C SER A 328 11.04 -7.96 -2.61
N TYR A 329 12.27 -7.81 -3.11
CA TYR A 329 12.59 -6.78 -4.11
C TYR A 329 11.70 -6.89 -5.35
N HIS A 330 11.51 -8.11 -5.88
CA HIS A 330 10.64 -8.33 -7.04
C HIS A 330 9.18 -7.96 -6.75
N LEU A 331 8.65 -8.31 -5.57
CA LEU A 331 7.26 -8.02 -5.22
C LEU A 331 7.02 -6.53 -5.00
N PHE A 332 7.87 -5.85 -4.22
CA PHE A 332 7.79 -4.40 -4.03
C PHE A 332 7.95 -3.64 -5.35
N ARG A 333 8.91 -4.03 -6.19
CA ARG A 333 9.10 -3.40 -7.49
C ARG A 333 7.89 -3.58 -8.40
N ARG A 334 7.29 -4.77 -8.46
CA ARG A 334 6.07 -4.99 -9.26
C ARG A 334 4.90 -4.15 -8.78
N MET A 335 4.72 -4.00 -7.47
CA MET A 335 3.67 -3.11 -6.92
C MET A 335 3.94 -1.64 -7.31
N ARG A 336 5.19 -1.18 -7.19
CA ARG A 336 5.58 0.17 -7.60
C ARG A 336 5.38 0.41 -9.10
N GLU A 337 5.79 -0.53 -9.95
CA GLU A 337 5.56 -0.51 -11.40
C GLU A 337 4.06 -0.52 -11.77
N ALA A 338 3.20 -1.08 -10.91
CA ALA A 338 1.75 -1.03 -11.06
C ALA A 338 1.10 0.28 -10.57
N GLY A 339 1.89 1.23 -10.07
CA GLY A 339 1.42 2.53 -9.60
C GLY A 339 1.15 2.62 -8.09
N ILE A 340 1.38 1.55 -7.32
CA ILE A 340 1.18 1.52 -5.87
C ILE A 340 2.46 1.99 -5.16
N ARG A 341 2.38 2.98 -4.27
CA ARG A 341 3.50 3.36 -3.41
C ARG A 341 3.71 2.29 -2.34
N ALA A 342 4.56 1.31 -2.65
CA ALA A 342 4.82 0.19 -1.76
C ALA A 342 6.06 0.42 -0.87
N HIS A 343 5.86 0.26 0.43
CA HIS A 343 6.79 0.51 1.53
C HIS A 343 7.03 -0.79 2.30
N SER A 344 8.30 -1.09 2.62
CA SER A 344 8.72 -2.35 3.25
C SER A 344 9.00 -2.27 4.74
#